data_AF-A0A497MKM6-F1
#
_entry.id   AF-A0A497MKM6-F1
#
_cell.length_a   1.000
_cell.length_b   1.000
_cell.length_c   1.000
_cell.angle_alpha   90.00
_cell.angle_beta   90.00
_cell.angle_gamma   90.00
#
_symmetry.space_group_name_H-M   'P 1'
#
loop_
_entity.id
_entity.type
_entity.pdbx_description
1 polymer ?
#
loop_
_entity_poly.entity_id
_entity_poly.type
_entity_poly.pdbx_seq_one_letter_code
_entity_poly.pdbx_strand_id
1 'polypeptide(L)'
;MFQVKPVHKWGVFEAIFRSKGRYEDPLRDVSVRCVFDSPSGGETVIDAFWDGGDEWRVRFMPDEEGTWTYRTVCSNECDKGLHGRRGSFKVVSYDGDNPVYRHGPLRLSDDRRYLIHEDGTPFFWLADTAWNGVIKSTLDEWREYLSFRRRQGFTVIQFVLTHWRGGPYDRLGERAYEGDKRIKQLNVGFLDV
;
A
#
# COMPACT_ATOMS: atom_id res chain seq x y z
N MET A 1 8.05 19.74 -17.91
CA MET A 1 7.39 18.43 -17.91
C MET A 1 7.86 17.72 -16.65
N PHE A 2 6.99 17.50 -15.65
CA PHE A 2 7.40 16.76 -14.46
C PHE A 2 7.59 15.30 -14.86
N GLN A 3 8.85 14.86 -14.92
CA GLN A 3 9.19 13.48 -15.26
C GLN A 3 8.94 12.65 -14.00
N VAL A 4 7.88 11.84 -14.01
CA VAL A 4 7.61 10.88 -12.94
C VAL A 4 8.81 9.94 -12.87
N LYS A 5 9.40 9.78 -11.67
CA LYS A 5 10.52 8.85 -11.48
C LYS A 5 10.07 7.45 -11.90
N PRO A 6 10.91 6.69 -12.64
CA PRO A 6 10.61 5.31 -12.96
C PRO A 6 10.35 4.49 -11.69
N VAL A 7 9.42 3.55 -11.78
CA VAL A 7 9.13 2.56 -10.74
C VAL A 7 9.79 1.25 -11.17
N HIS A 8 10.35 0.46 -10.26
CA HIS A 8 10.85 -0.86 -10.64
C HIS A 8 9.70 -1.90 -10.65
N LYS A 9 9.83 -2.98 -11.42
CA LYS A 9 8.92 -4.13 -11.36
C LYS A 9 8.82 -4.64 -9.92
N TRP A 10 7.59 -4.92 -9.48
CA TRP A 10 7.21 -5.24 -8.11
C TRP A 10 7.46 -4.14 -7.05
N GLY A 11 7.80 -2.93 -7.49
CA GLY A 11 7.83 -1.74 -6.65
C GLY A 11 6.44 -1.15 -6.46
N VAL A 12 6.36 0.05 -5.89
CA VAL A 12 5.08 0.77 -5.69
C VAL A 12 5.03 1.98 -6.60
N PHE A 13 4.04 1.99 -7.50
CA PHE A 13 3.56 3.21 -8.12
C PHE A 13 2.50 3.84 -7.21
N GLU A 14 2.63 5.13 -6.93
CA GLU A 14 1.63 5.91 -6.21
C GLU A 14 1.20 7.12 -7.03
N ALA A 15 -0.10 7.33 -7.13
CA ALA A 15 -0.68 8.54 -7.70
C ALA A 15 -1.67 9.17 -6.73
N ILE A 16 -1.67 10.50 -6.72
CA ILE A 16 -2.51 11.35 -5.88
C ILE A 16 -3.48 12.11 -6.79
N PHE A 17 -4.76 12.13 -6.41
CA PHE A 17 -5.81 12.89 -7.05
C PHE A 17 -6.49 13.78 -6.02
N ARG A 18 -6.81 15.02 -6.39
CA ARG A 18 -7.55 15.95 -5.53
C ARG A 18 -8.96 16.13 -6.03
N SER A 19 -9.92 15.90 -5.15
CA SER A 19 -11.35 16.11 -5.37
C SER A 19 -11.65 17.56 -5.69
N LYS A 20 -12.58 17.76 -6.63
CA LYS A 20 -13.26 19.06 -6.80
C LYS A 20 -14.65 19.06 -6.15
N GLY A 21 -15.17 17.89 -5.81
CA GLY A 21 -16.39 17.73 -5.02
C GLY A 21 -16.13 17.92 -3.53
N ARG A 22 -17.22 18.11 -2.78
CA ARG A 22 -17.21 18.03 -1.32
C ARG A 22 -18.07 16.85 -0.92
N TYR A 23 -17.53 15.99 -0.06
CA TYR A 23 -18.21 14.81 0.46
C TYR A 23 -18.31 14.94 1.99
N GLU A 24 -19.45 14.59 2.56
CA GLU A 24 -19.65 14.66 4.02
C GLU A 24 -18.99 13.46 4.71
N ASP A 25 -19.12 12.28 4.12
CA ASP A 25 -18.45 11.05 4.51
C ASP A 25 -17.62 10.50 3.33
N PRO A 26 -16.41 11.04 3.08
CA PRO A 26 -15.56 10.65 1.95
C PRO A 26 -15.23 9.15 1.89
N LEU A 27 -15.33 8.43 3.02
CA LEU A 27 -15.10 6.99 3.09
C LEU A 27 -16.24 6.17 2.47
N ARG A 28 -17.42 6.78 2.24
CA ARG A 28 -18.65 6.06 1.89
C ARG A 28 -19.44 6.69 0.77
N ASP A 29 -19.42 8.01 0.69
CA ASP A 29 -20.18 8.76 -0.31
C ASP A 29 -19.57 8.61 -1.71
N VAL A 30 -18.29 8.28 -1.79
CA VAL A 30 -17.54 8.22 -3.04
C VAL A 30 -16.60 7.04 -3.07
N SER A 31 -16.57 6.35 -4.22
CA SER A 31 -15.56 5.34 -4.53
C SER A 31 -14.81 5.75 -5.78
N VAL A 32 -13.50 5.54 -5.77
CA VAL A 32 -12.62 5.85 -6.89
C VAL A 32 -11.84 4.59 -7.22
N ARG A 33 -11.93 4.14 -8.46
CA ARG A 33 -11.12 3.05 -8.99
C ARG A 33 -10.09 3.60 -9.95
N CYS A 34 -8.90 3.02 -9.97
CA CYS A 34 -7.89 3.27 -11.00
C CYS A 34 -7.73 2.00 -11.83
N VAL A 35 -7.91 2.16 -13.13
CA VAL A 35 -7.72 1.10 -14.11
C VAL A 35 -6.35 1.29 -14.74
N PHE A 36 -5.49 0.29 -14.59
CA PHE A 36 -4.13 0.25 -15.10
C PHE A 36 -4.06 -0.68 -16.31
N ASP A 37 -3.51 -0.17 -17.41
CA ASP A 37 -3.28 -0.93 -18.63
C ASP A 37 -1.79 -1.27 -18.73
N SER A 38 -1.48 -2.56 -18.85
CA SER A 38 -0.13 -3.09 -18.96
C SER A 38 0.47 -2.86 -20.36
N PRO A 39 1.80 -2.90 -20.50
CA PRO A 39 2.44 -2.83 -21.81
C PRO A 39 2.00 -3.96 -22.76
N SER A 40 1.69 -5.14 -22.23
CA SER A 40 1.14 -6.27 -22.98
C SER A 40 -0.36 -6.18 -23.28
N GLY A 41 -1.06 -5.16 -22.76
CA GLY A 41 -2.49 -4.92 -22.99
C GLY A 41 -3.43 -5.56 -21.98
N GLY A 42 -2.92 -6.06 -20.85
CA GLY A 42 -3.72 -6.51 -19.72
C GLY A 42 -4.29 -5.35 -18.90
N GLU A 43 -5.44 -5.56 -18.26
CA GLU A 43 -6.10 -4.55 -17.42
C GLU A 43 -6.10 -5.00 -15.95
N THR A 44 -5.71 -4.12 -15.03
CA THR A 44 -5.83 -4.32 -13.58
C THR A 44 -6.59 -3.16 -12.94
N VAL A 45 -7.57 -3.45 -12.10
CA VAL A 45 -8.39 -2.44 -11.41
C VAL A 45 -8.07 -2.43 -9.92
N ILE A 46 -7.71 -1.27 -9.39
CA ILE A 46 -7.36 -1.07 -7.98
C ILE A 46 -8.25 0.03 -7.40
N ASP A 47 -8.77 -0.16 -6.19
CA ASP A 47 -9.46 0.88 -5.45
C ASP A 47 -8.46 1.94 -4.95
N ALA A 48 -8.77 3.21 -5.19
CA ALA A 48 -8.13 4.32 -4.51
C ALA A 48 -8.77 4.52 -3.14
N PHE A 49 -8.02 5.08 -2.20
CA PHE A 49 -8.47 5.37 -0.85
C PHE A 49 -8.40 6.86 -0.56
N TRP A 50 -9.30 7.34 0.31
CA TRP A 50 -9.29 8.71 0.80
C TRP A 50 -8.19 8.88 1.85
N ASP A 51 -7.39 9.93 1.69
CA ASP A 51 -6.19 10.21 2.50
C ASP A 51 -6.29 11.57 3.20
N GLY A 52 -7.49 11.93 3.66
CA GLY A 52 -7.75 13.18 4.35
C GLY A 52 -8.05 14.34 3.40
N GLY A 53 -8.76 15.35 3.91
CA GLY A 53 -9.11 16.54 3.15
C GLY A 53 -9.80 16.22 1.82
N ASP A 54 -9.24 16.74 0.73
CA ASP A 54 -9.69 16.51 -0.64
C ASP A 54 -8.85 15.44 -1.39
N GLU A 55 -8.04 14.65 -0.69
CA GLU A 55 -7.03 13.79 -1.30
C GLU A 55 -7.45 12.33 -1.43
N TRP A 56 -7.22 11.75 -2.61
CA TRP A 56 -7.34 10.33 -2.89
C TRP A 56 -6.02 9.80 -3.42
N ARG A 57 -5.60 8.64 -2.91
CA ARG A 57 -4.39 7.95 -3.37
C ARG A 57 -4.73 6.60 -3.95
N VAL A 58 -3.94 6.19 -4.93
CA VAL A 58 -3.87 4.79 -5.37
C VAL A 58 -2.44 4.31 -5.29
N ARG A 59 -2.25 3.08 -4.79
CA ARG A 59 -0.98 2.36 -4.80
C ARG A 59 -1.13 1.12 -5.66
N PHE A 60 -0.23 0.93 -6.60
CA PHE A 60 -0.23 -0.19 -7.53
C PHE A 60 1.16 -0.81 -7.63
N MET A 61 1.22 -2.14 -7.63
CA MET A 61 2.46 -2.89 -7.80
C MET A 61 2.52 -3.46 -9.23
N PRO A 62 3.27 -2.84 -10.15
CA PRO A 62 3.36 -3.33 -11.52
C PRO A 62 4.18 -4.63 -11.58
N ASP A 63 3.77 -5.56 -12.43
CA ASP A 63 4.37 -6.88 -12.64
C ASP A 63 5.05 -7.04 -14.01
N GLU A 64 4.98 -6.01 -14.85
CA GLU A 64 5.55 -5.98 -16.19
C GLU A 64 6.43 -4.74 -16.39
N GLU A 65 7.62 -4.93 -16.97
CA GLU A 65 8.47 -3.82 -17.40
C GLU A 65 7.90 -3.16 -18.65
N GLY A 66 8.01 -1.83 -18.76
CA GLY A 66 7.43 -1.12 -19.89
C GLY A 66 6.68 0.13 -19.46
N THR A 67 5.93 0.71 -20.41
CA THR A 67 5.11 1.88 -20.13
C THR A 67 3.71 1.42 -19.75
N TRP A 68 3.30 1.73 -18.53
CA TRP A 68 1.93 1.53 -18.06
C TRP A 68 1.14 2.81 -18.24
N THR A 69 -0.15 2.68 -18.55
CA THR A 69 -1.10 3.79 -18.50
C THR A 69 -2.15 3.54 -17.44
N TYR A 70 -2.81 4.61 -16.99
CA TYR A 70 -3.93 4.45 -16.09
C TYR A 70 -5.02 5.48 -16.34
N ARG A 71 -6.25 5.13 -15.92
CA ARG A 71 -7.41 6.02 -15.87
C ARG A 71 -8.20 5.85 -14.58
N THR A 72 -8.70 6.93 -14.00
CA THR A 72 -9.57 6.86 -12.82
C THR A 72 -11.05 6.84 -13.20
N VAL A 73 -11.84 6.10 -12.43
CA VAL A 73 -13.30 5.99 -12.52
C VAL A 73 -13.87 6.28 -11.13
N CYS A 74 -14.41 7.47 -10.95
CA CYS A 74 -15.10 7.88 -9.72
C CYS A 74 -16.60 7.59 -9.84
N SER A 75 -17.24 7.14 -8.75
CA SER A 75 -18.70 6.95 -8.66
C SER A 75 -19.48 8.25 -8.86
N ASN A 76 -18.89 9.40 -8.51
CA ASN A 76 -19.38 10.72 -8.87
C ASN A 76 -18.66 11.23 -10.12
N GLU A 77 -19.24 11.00 -11.30
CA GLU A 77 -18.63 11.38 -12.59
C GLU A 77 -18.52 12.90 -12.80
N CYS A 78 -19.27 13.70 -12.03
CA CYS A 78 -19.19 15.16 -12.06
C CYS A 78 -17.92 15.69 -11.39
N ASP A 79 -17.30 14.92 -10.50
CA ASP A 79 -16.05 15.30 -9.86
C ASP A 79 -14.87 15.13 -10.81
N LYS A 80 -14.55 16.19 -11.57
CA LYS A 80 -13.44 16.18 -12.55
C LYS A 80 -12.05 16.19 -11.92
N GLY A 81 -11.97 16.29 -10.59
CA GLY A 81 -10.74 16.06 -9.83
C GLY A 81 -10.42 14.56 -9.69
N LEU A 82 -11.46 13.73 -9.60
CA LEU A 82 -11.35 12.29 -9.36
C LEU A 82 -11.73 11.43 -10.57
N HIS A 83 -12.71 11.81 -11.37
CA HIS A 83 -13.19 11.03 -12.52
C HIS A 83 -12.38 11.33 -13.80
N GLY A 84 -12.05 10.29 -14.56
CA GLY A 84 -11.45 10.42 -15.89
C GLY A 84 -10.03 10.99 -15.89
N ARG A 85 -9.34 11.01 -14.74
CA ARG A 85 -7.93 11.40 -14.67
C ARG A 85 -7.11 10.32 -15.36
N ARG A 86 -6.08 10.71 -16.10
CA ARG A 86 -5.19 9.79 -16.82
C ARG A 86 -3.75 10.10 -16.53
N GLY A 87 -2.90 9.09 -16.66
CA GLY A 87 -1.46 9.25 -16.60
C GLY A 87 -0.74 8.02 -17.15
N SER A 88 0.58 8.08 -17.08
CA SER A 88 1.46 6.97 -17.44
C SER A 88 2.70 7.00 -16.57
N PHE A 89 3.34 5.84 -16.41
CA PHE A 89 4.60 5.72 -15.71
C PHE A 89 5.44 4.62 -16.36
N LYS A 90 6.77 4.75 -16.22
CA LYS A 90 7.72 3.77 -16.73
C LYS A 90 8.07 2.78 -15.64
N VAL A 91 7.97 1.50 -15.97
CA VAL A 91 8.44 0.39 -15.15
C VAL A 91 9.77 -0.13 -15.70
N VAL A 92 10.75 -0.31 -14.81
CA VAL A 92 12.10 -0.78 -15.13
C VAL A 92 12.47 -2.00 -14.28
N SER A 93 13.54 -2.69 -14.62
CA SER A 93 14.12 -3.74 -13.78
C SER A 93 14.58 -3.19 -12.42
N TYR A 94 14.49 -4.00 -11.36
CA TYR A 94 15.09 -3.69 -10.06
C TYR A 94 16.56 -4.12 -10.04
N ASP A 95 17.47 -3.21 -9.71
CA ASP A 95 18.94 -3.44 -9.67
C ASP A 95 19.51 -3.53 -8.24
N GLY A 96 18.66 -3.36 -7.22
CA GLY A 96 19.07 -3.43 -5.82
C GLY A 96 19.15 -4.85 -5.25
N ASP A 97 19.32 -4.93 -3.94
CA ASP A 97 19.56 -6.17 -3.18
C ASP A 97 18.42 -6.63 -2.29
N ASN A 98 17.28 -5.92 -2.28
CA ASN A 98 16.10 -6.36 -1.54
C ASN A 98 15.55 -7.66 -2.17
N PRO A 99 15.52 -8.77 -1.42
CA PRO A 99 15.10 -10.07 -1.98
C PRO A 99 13.64 -10.06 -2.44
N VAL A 100 12.75 -9.32 -1.78
CA VAL A 100 11.34 -9.25 -2.16
C VAL A 100 11.18 -8.60 -3.54
N TYR A 101 11.92 -7.53 -3.82
CA TYR A 101 11.86 -6.85 -5.12
C TYR A 101 12.67 -7.57 -6.20
N ARG A 102 13.62 -8.42 -5.83
CA ARG A 102 14.40 -9.24 -6.78
C ARG A 102 13.63 -10.47 -7.26
N HIS A 103 12.87 -11.10 -6.37
CA HIS A 103 12.22 -12.39 -6.64
C HIS A 103 10.70 -12.28 -6.86
N GLY A 104 10.09 -11.18 -6.41
CA GLY A 104 8.69 -10.86 -6.62
C GLY A 104 7.77 -11.25 -5.45
N PRO A 105 6.45 -11.07 -5.60
CA PRO A 105 5.48 -11.39 -4.57
C PRO A 105 5.51 -12.88 -4.20
N LEU A 106 5.02 -13.19 -2.99
CA LEU A 106 4.92 -14.56 -2.52
C LEU A 106 3.68 -15.26 -3.09
N ARG A 107 3.84 -16.53 -3.46
CA ARG A 107 2.77 -17.44 -3.87
C ARG A 107 2.93 -18.80 -3.20
N LEU A 108 1.87 -19.62 -3.27
CA LEU A 108 1.98 -21.04 -2.94
C LEU A 108 2.84 -21.74 -4.01
N SER A 109 3.70 -22.65 -3.55
CA SER A 109 4.34 -23.65 -4.41
C SER A 109 3.32 -24.50 -5.15
N ASP A 110 3.75 -25.14 -6.23
CA ASP A 110 2.87 -25.92 -7.11
C ASP A 110 2.23 -27.12 -6.36
N ASP A 111 2.94 -27.70 -5.39
CA ASP A 111 2.44 -28.74 -4.49
C ASP A 111 1.67 -28.18 -3.27
N ARG A 112 1.62 -26.85 -3.13
CA ARG A 112 0.94 -26.07 -2.10
C ARG A 112 1.43 -26.33 -0.68
N ARG A 113 2.68 -26.74 -0.50
CA ARG A 113 3.26 -27.04 0.83
C ARG A 113 4.16 -25.93 1.38
N TYR A 114 4.73 -25.13 0.49
CA TYR A 114 5.71 -24.08 0.80
C TYR A 114 5.30 -22.73 0.21
N LEU A 115 5.87 -21.66 0.77
CA LEU A 115 5.85 -20.33 0.15
C LEU A 115 7.09 -20.16 -0.73
N ILE A 116 6.87 -19.61 -1.91
CA ILE A 116 7.91 -19.27 -2.87
C ILE A 116 7.63 -17.88 -3.42
N HIS A 117 8.66 -17.21 -3.90
CA HIS A 117 8.52 -16.00 -4.69
C HIS A 117 7.98 -16.32 -6.09
N GLU A 118 7.57 -15.28 -6.82
CA GLU A 118 7.04 -15.38 -8.18
C GLU A 118 8.00 -16.13 -9.12
N ASP A 119 9.31 -15.86 -9.01
CA ASP A 119 10.36 -16.52 -9.79
C ASP A 119 10.68 -17.98 -9.38
N GLY A 120 10.00 -18.50 -8.36
CA GLY A 120 10.21 -19.86 -7.83
C GLY A 120 11.21 -19.96 -6.68
N THR A 121 11.89 -18.87 -6.31
CA THR A 121 12.83 -18.85 -5.19
C THR A 121 12.12 -19.18 -3.87
N PRO A 122 12.58 -20.13 -3.05
CA PRO A 122 11.95 -20.45 -1.78
C PRO A 122 11.92 -19.27 -0.79
N PHE A 123 10.80 -19.07 -0.10
CA PHE A 123 10.67 -18.11 0.99
C PHE A 123 10.50 -18.84 2.32
N PHE A 124 11.56 -18.84 3.13
CA PHE A 124 11.49 -19.40 4.48
C PHE A 124 10.83 -18.40 5.44
N TRP A 125 9.64 -18.76 5.94
CA TRP A 125 8.89 -17.95 6.89
C TRP A 125 9.48 -18.10 8.29
N LEU A 126 10.37 -17.19 8.67
CA LEU A 126 10.89 -17.07 10.03
C LEU A 126 10.38 -15.77 10.64
N ALA A 127 9.36 -15.88 11.48
CA ALA A 127 8.63 -14.74 12.01
C ALA A 127 8.98 -14.40 13.46
N ASP A 128 9.12 -13.10 13.75
CA ASP A 128 9.04 -12.57 15.11
C ASP A 128 7.68 -11.88 15.33
N THR A 129 7.32 -11.67 16.58
CA THR A 129 6.01 -11.16 16.98
C THR A 129 6.16 -9.86 17.76
N ALA A 130 5.88 -8.74 17.10
CA ALA A 130 5.86 -7.41 17.70
C ALA A 130 4.45 -6.81 17.65
N TRP A 131 3.51 -7.46 18.35
CA TRP A 131 2.08 -7.14 18.26
C TRP A 131 1.80 -5.65 18.26
N ASN A 132 2.33 -4.90 19.23
CA ASN A 132 2.07 -3.48 19.37
C ASN A 132 3.24 -2.59 18.94
N GLY A 133 4.28 -3.17 18.33
CA GLY A 133 5.52 -2.46 18.00
C GLY A 133 5.27 -1.22 17.14
N VAL A 134 4.54 -1.38 16.02
CA VAL A 134 4.25 -0.28 15.10
C VAL A 134 3.50 0.89 15.76
N ILE A 135 2.55 0.60 16.66
CA ILE A 135 1.73 1.64 17.30
C ILE A 135 2.34 2.19 18.60
N LYS A 136 3.34 1.52 19.21
CA LYS A 136 3.94 1.95 20.49
C LYS A 136 5.36 2.47 20.37
N SER A 137 6.07 2.12 19.31
CA SER A 137 7.44 2.56 19.09
C SER A 137 7.49 3.91 18.40
N THR A 138 8.51 4.69 18.72
CA THR A 138 9.02 5.73 17.81
C THR A 138 9.59 5.09 16.55
N LEU A 139 9.78 5.89 15.51
CA LEU A 139 10.36 5.43 14.25
C LEU A 139 11.79 4.89 14.44
N ASP A 140 12.57 5.50 15.34
CA ASP A 140 13.95 5.08 15.62
C ASP A 140 14.01 3.77 16.41
N GLU A 141 13.16 3.60 17.43
CA GLU A 141 13.02 2.31 18.14
C GLU A 141 12.55 1.19 17.18
N TRP A 142 11.62 1.50 16.27
CA TRP A 142 11.16 0.54 15.28
C TRP A 142 12.26 0.14 14.30
N ARG A 143 13.05 1.11 13.81
CA ARG A 143 14.23 0.86 12.97
C ARG A 143 15.28 0.02 13.69
N GLU A 144 15.54 0.30 14.96
CA GLU A 144 16.47 -0.47 15.77
C GLU A 144 16.00 -1.92 15.93
N TYR A 145 14.72 -2.12 16.29
CA TYR A 145 14.10 -3.44 16.38
C TYR A 145 14.22 -4.21 15.05
N LEU A 146 13.82 -3.62 13.92
CA LEU A 146 13.91 -4.26 12.61
C LEU A 146 15.35 -4.60 12.22
N SER A 147 16.30 -3.71 12.52
CA SER A 147 17.73 -3.95 12.26
C SER A 147 18.26 -5.12 13.10
N PHE A 148 17.83 -5.21 14.36
CA PHE A 148 18.16 -6.33 15.24
C PHE A 148 17.59 -7.65 14.72
N ARG A 149 16.32 -7.69 14.31
CA ARG A 149 15.68 -8.89 13.76
C ARG A 149 16.28 -9.33 12.43
N ARG A 150 16.64 -8.38 11.57
CA ARG A 150 17.40 -8.67 10.34
C ARG A 150 18.73 -9.37 10.63
N ARG A 151 19.50 -8.92 11.64
CA ARG A 151 20.77 -9.58 12.03
C ARG A 151 20.57 -11.01 12.56
N GLN A 152 19.40 -11.31 13.10
CA GLN A 152 19.03 -12.64 13.58
C GLN A 152 18.42 -13.55 12.49
N GLY A 153 18.24 -13.02 11.28
CA GLY A 153 17.72 -13.78 10.13
C GLY A 153 16.19 -13.87 10.04
N PHE A 154 15.44 -13.12 10.85
CA PHE A 154 13.98 -13.05 10.69
C PHE A 154 13.60 -12.44 9.34
N THR A 155 12.60 -13.03 8.68
CA THR A 155 12.09 -12.63 7.36
C THR A 155 10.68 -12.05 7.43
N VAL A 156 9.98 -12.25 8.54
CA VAL A 156 8.61 -11.79 8.77
C VAL A 156 8.48 -11.16 10.15
N ILE A 157 7.69 -10.09 10.26
CA ILE A 157 7.29 -9.50 11.54
C ILE A 157 5.77 -9.48 11.60
N GLN A 158 5.20 -10.07 12.64
CA GLN A 158 3.77 -10.03 12.90
C GLN A 158 3.44 -8.88 13.86
N PHE A 159 2.48 -8.02 13.48
CA PHE A 159 2.05 -6.88 14.27
C PHE A 159 0.57 -6.55 14.03
N VAL A 160 -0.01 -5.71 14.88
CA VAL A 160 -1.36 -5.15 14.71
C VAL A 160 -1.28 -3.71 14.21
N LEU A 161 -2.17 -3.36 13.29
CA LEU A 161 -2.16 -2.04 12.63
C LEU A 161 -2.92 -0.97 13.39
N THR A 162 -3.85 -1.34 14.28
CA THR A 162 -4.73 -0.38 14.93
C THR A 162 -4.87 -0.67 16.42
N HIS A 163 -5.38 0.32 17.15
CA HIS A 163 -5.76 0.20 18.56
C HIS A 163 -6.76 -0.95 18.84
N TRP A 164 -7.47 -1.42 17.82
CA TRP A 164 -8.38 -2.55 17.96
C TRP A 164 -7.57 -3.84 18.15
N ARG A 165 -7.57 -4.35 19.39
CA ARG A 165 -6.74 -5.44 19.95
C ARG A 165 -5.27 -5.12 20.25
N GLY A 166 -4.71 -4.03 19.71
CA GLY A 166 -3.34 -3.58 20.00
C GLY A 166 -3.15 -2.78 21.29
N GLY A 167 -4.25 -2.48 21.99
CA GLY A 167 -4.26 -1.57 23.14
C GLY A 167 -5.02 -0.28 22.82
N PRO A 168 -5.39 0.52 23.82
CA PRO A 168 -6.45 1.52 23.64
C PRO A 168 -6.08 2.70 22.73
N TYR A 169 -4.79 2.95 22.51
CA TYR A 169 -4.21 4.08 21.77
C TYR A 169 -2.80 3.72 21.25
N ASP A 170 -2.25 4.52 20.35
CA ASP A 170 -0.83 4.50 19.99
C ASP A 170 0.08 5.08 21.11
N ARG A 171 1.32 5.44 20.77
CA ARG A 171 2.28 6.11 21.68
C ARG A 171 1.92 7.57 22.00
N LEU A 172 1.17 8.25 21.12
CA LEU A 172 0.77 9.65 21.26
C LEU A 172 -0.58 9.80 22.00
N GLY A 173 -1.25 8.68 22.29
CA GLY A 173 -2.59 8.70 22.90
C GLY A 173 -3.71 8.82 21.87
N GLU A 174 -3.42 8.59 20.59
CA GLU A 174 -4.37 8.67 19.50
C GLU A 174 -5.00 7.32 19.17
N ARG A 175 -6.18 7.36 18.54
CA ARG A 175 -6.84 6.19 17.97
C ARG A 175 -6.83 6.29 16.46
N ALA A 176 -6.71 5.15 15.79
CA ALA A 176 -6.85 5.05 14.34
C ALA A 176 -8.23 5.51 13.83
N TYR A 177 -9.27 5.35 14.65
CA TYR A 177 -10.63 5.77 14.32
C TYR A 177 -11.50 5.88 15.56
N GLU A 178 -12.61 6.60 15.42
CA GLU A 178 -13.73 6.60 16.36
C GLU A 178 -14.79 5.55 15.99
N GLY A 179 -15.53 5.09 17.01
CA GLY A 179 -16.57 4.08 16.87
C GLY A 179 -16.10 2.69 17.31
N ASP A 180 -17.04 1.74 17.34
CA ASP A 180 -16.83 0.37 17.83
C ASP A 180 -17.25 -0.64 16.76
N LYS A 181 -18.56 -0.83 16.58
CA LYS A 181 -19.11 -1.67 15.50
C LYS A 181 -18.89 -1.12 14.09
N ARG A 182 -18.62 0.18 13.97
CA ARG A 182 -18.41 0.89 12.71
C ARG A 182 -17.46 2.07 12.93
N ILE A 183 -16.57 2.30 11.98
CA ILE A 183 -15.71 3.49 11.90
C ILE A 183 -16.61 4.72 11.69
N LYS A 184 -16.71 5.60 12.68
CA LYS A 184 -17.44 6.87 12.58
C LYS A 184 -16.58 7.95 11.93
N GLN A 185 -15.32 8.01 12.37
CA GLN A 185 -14.34 8.96 11.88
C GLN A 185 -12.98 8.28 11.84
N LEU A 186 -12.28 8.39 10.71
CA LEU A 186 -10.91 7.90 10.56
C LEU A 186 -9.93 9.00 10.99
N ASN A 187 -8.90 8.62 11.75
CA ASN A 187 -7.73 9.46 11.97
C ASN A 187 -6.68 9.09 10.90
N VAL A 188 -6.62 9.86 9.82
CA VAL A 188 -5.67 9.61 8.72
C VAL A 188 -4.23 9.74 9.21
N GLY A 189 -3.95 10.75 10.05
CA GLY A 189 -2.60 10.98 10.60
C GLY A 189 -2.07 9.83 11.46
N PHE A 190 -2.94 8.98 12.00
CA PHE A 190 -2.53 7.75 12.70
C PHE A 190 -1.85 6.75 11.75
N LEU A 191 -2.25 6.74 10.47
CA LEU A 191 -1.77 5.81 9.44
C LEU A 191 -0.60 6.38 8.65
N ASP A 192 -0.26 7.66 8.87
CA ASP A 192 0.90 8.32 8.31
C ASP A 192 2.15 7.98 9.16
N VAL A 193 2.82 6.88 8.80
CA VAL A 193 4.04 6.40 9.48
C VAL A 193 5.19 6.20 8.50
#